data_AF-A0A8S8Z0U1-F1
#
_entry.id   AF-A0A8S8Z0U1-F1
#
_cell.length_a   1.000
_cell.length_b   1.000
_cell.length_c   1.000
_cell.angle_alpha   90.00
_cell.angle_beta   90.00
_cell.angle_gamma   90.00
#
_symmetry.space_group_name_H-M   'P 1'
#
loop_
_entity.id
_entity.type
_entity.pdbx_description
1 polymer ?
#
loop_
_entity_poly.entity_id
_entity_poly.type
_entity_poly.pdbx_seq_one_letter_code
_entity_poly.pdbx_strand_id
1 'polypeptide(L)' 'MQYFQAVQIGKRVANKAQMALFEITGFAMLTLTTKKIDGKFFPVGEESFAAVIKTEDGFVIILVDEGGFTKAKQNR' A
#
# COMPACT_ATOMS: atom_id res chain seq x y z
N MET A 1 16.45 -3.32 11.46
CA MET A 1 15.68 -2.11 11.80
C MET A 1 14.80 -2.42 13.01
N GLN A 2 14.66 -1.51 13.97
CA GLN A 2 13.69 -1.72 15.07
C GLN A 2 12.26 -1.61 14.53
N TYR A 3 11.31 -2.37 15.08
CA TYR A 3 9.91 -2.38 14.64
C TYR A 3 9.32 -0.97 14.53
N PHE A 4 9.57 -0.12 15.53
CA PHE A 4 9.07 1.24 15.54
C PHE A 4 9.57 2.08 14.35
N GLN A 5 10.84 1.95 13.98
CA GLN A 5 11.40 2.64 12.80
C GLN A 5 10.75 2.16 11.50
N ALA A 6 10.53 0.86 11.36
CA ALA A 6 9.85 0.28 10.20
C ALA A 6 8.43 0.82 10.07
N VAL A 7 7.69 0.95 11.18
CA VAL A 7 6.34 1.54 11.18
C VAL A 7 6.35 3.00 10.75
N GLN A 8 7.28 3.82 11.24
CA GLN A 8 7.33 5.25 10.90
C GLN A 8 7.62 5.47 9.41
N ILE A 9 8.63 4.77 8.87
CA ILE A 9 8.96 4.82 7.44
C ILE A 9 7.78 4.30 6.62
N GLY A 10 7.22 3.16 7.03
CA GLY A 10 6.08 2.53 6.41
C GLY A 10 4.84 3.42 6.30
N LYS A 11 4.50 4.12 7.39
CA LYS A 11 3.39 5.07 7.41
C LYS A 11 3.57 6.18 6.38
N ARG A 12 4.77 6.78 6.29
CA ARG A 12 5.07 7.82 5.30
C ARG A 12 4.88 7.30 3.88
N VAL A 13 5.41 6.12 3.58
CA VAL A 13 5.35 5.51 2.24
C VAL A 13 3.91 5.13 1.86
N ALA A 14 3.19 4.47 2.77
CA ALA A 14 1.81 4.07 2.54
C ALA A 14 0.86 5.28 2.41
N ASN A 15 1.06 6.34 3.20
CA ASN A 15 0.30 7.60 3.05
C ASN A 15 0.53 8.25 1.67
N LYS A 16 1.77 8.27 1.18
CA LYS A 16 2.06 8.80 -0.16
C LYS A 16 1.34 8.01 -1.25
N ALA A 17 1.33 6.68 -1.15
CA ALA A 17 0.58 5.82 -2.07
C ALA A 17 -0.94 6.04 -1.95
N GLN A 18 -1.45 6.16 -0.73
CA GLN A 18 -2.87 6.44 -0.49
C GLN A 18 -3.30 7.78 -1.12
N MET A 19 -2.52 8.84 -0.92
CA MET A 19 -2.81 10.15 -1.53
C MET A 19 -2.78 10.09 -3.05
N ALA A 20 -1.79 9.43 -3.64
CA ALA A 20 -1.72 9.24 -5.09
C ALA A 20 -2.94 8.50 -5.65
N LEU A 21 -3.41 7.46 -4.97
CA LEU A 21 -4.62 6.75 -5.37
C LEU A 21 -5.88 7.62 -5.17
N PHE A 22 -5.96 8.32 -4.02
CA PHE A 22 -7.06 9.22 -3.69
C PHE A 22 -7.25 10.33 -4.72
N GLU A 23 -6.17 10.94 -5.23
CA GLU A 23 -6.23 11.98 -6.25
C GLU A 23 -6.92 11.52 -7.55
N ILE A 24 -6.85 10.23 -7.85
CA ILE A 24 -7.44 9.63 -9.05
C ILE A 24 -8.87 9.13 -8.79
N THR A 25 -9.12 8.54 -7.62
CA THR A 25 -10.35 7.79 -7.34
C THR A 25 -11.34 8.52 -6.44
N GLY A 26 -10.92 9.60 -5.77
CA GLY A 26 -11.68 10.33 -4.75
C GLY A 26 -11.76 9.64 -3.38
N PHE A 27 -11.29 8.40 -3.26
CA PHE A 27 -11.16 7.68 -1.99
C PHE A 27 -10.08 6.59 -2.10
N ALA A 28 -9.22 6.47 -1.09
CA ALA A 28 -8.29 5.35 -1.00
C ALA A 28 -8.11 4.93 0.47
N MET A 29 -8.18 3.64 0.73
CA MET A 29 -7.90 3.04 2.02
C MET A 29 -6.41 2.75 2.14
N LEU A 30 -5.78 3.27 3.19
CA LEU A 30 -4.44 2.85 3.61
C LEU A 30 -4.49 1.44 4.18
N THR A 31 -3.52 0.60 3.82
CA THR A 31 -3.52 -0.83 4.18
C THR A 31 -2.31 -1.20 5.02
N LEU A 32 -1.25 -1.79 4.44
CA LEU A 32 -0.05 -2.16 5.19
C LEU A 32 0.91 -0.98 5.25
N THR A 33 1.54 -0.83 6.42
CA THR A 33 2.69 0.06 6.61
C THR A 33 3.97 -0.74 6.83
N THR A 34 3.86 -1.97 7.33
CA THR A 34 4.98 -2.88 7.53
C THR A 34 4.70 -4.23 6.90
N LYS A 35 5.78 -4.89 6.50
CA LYS A 35 5.81 -6.27 6.02
C LYS A 35 6.72 -7.11 6.92
N LYS A 36 6.40 -8.40 7.04
CA LYS A 36 7.19 -9.35 7.82
C LYS A 36 7.85 -10.34 6.88
N ILE A 37 9.18 -10.37 6.87
CA ILE A 37 10.01 -11.24 6.03
C ILE A 37 10.96 -11.97 6.98
N ASP A 38 10.95 -13.30 6.96
CA ASP A 38 11.80 -14.16 7.79
C ASP A 38 11.82 -13.78 9.28
N GLY A 39 10.62 -13.52 9.83
CA GLY A 39 10.46 -13.15 11.24
C GLY A 39 10.76 -11.68 11.58
N LYS A 40 11.35 -10.92 10.66
CA LYS A 40 11.75 -9.51 10.86
C LYS A 40 10.77 -8.55 10.21
N PHE A 41 10.62 -7.37 10.80
CA PHE A 41 9.74 -6.33 10.29
C PHE A 41 10.52 -5.31 9.44
N PHE A 42 9.94 -4.99 8.29
CA PHE A 42 10.42 -3.99 7.34
C PHE A 42 9.27 -3.04 6.98
N PRO A 43 9.55 -1.78 6.61
CA PRO A 43 8.53 -0.94 6.00
C PRO A 43 8.08 -1.56 4.66
N VAL A 44 6.84 -1.28 4.24
CA VAL A 44 6.45 -1.47 2.84
C VAL A 44 7.34 -0.62 1.93
N GLY A 45 7.67 -1.16 0.75
CA GLY A 45 8.64 -0.58 -0.16
C GLY A 45 8.20 0.73 -0.81
N GLU A 46 9.18 1.55 -1.20
CA GLU A 46 8.93 2.91 -1.70
C GLU A 46 8.24 2.92 -3.06
N GLU A 47 8.62 2.03 -3.98
CA GLU A 47 8.06 1.95 -5.32
C GLU A 47 6.61 1.48 -5.30
N SER A 48 5.75 2.12 -6.09
CA SER A 48 4.33 1.78 -6.17
C SER A 48 4.01 1.13 -7.51
N PHE A 49 3.57 -0.12 -7.48
CA PHE A 49 3.02 -0.83 -8.64
C PHE A 49 1.50 -0.89 -8.53
N ALA A 50 0.81 -0.84 -9.67
CA ALA A 50 -0.65 -0.89 -9.70
C ALA A 50 -1.14 -2.27 -10.15
N ALA A 51 -2.09 -2.83 -9.41
CA ALA A 51 -2.89 -3.97 -9.83
C ALA A 51 -4.35 -3.53 -9.92
N VAL A 52 -5.01 -3.90 -11.02
CA VAL A 52 -6.42 -3.60 -11.25
C VAL A 52 -7.15 -4.92 -11.43
N ILE A 53 -8.17 -5.15 -10.61
CA ILE A 53 -9.04 -6.34 -10.68
C ILE A 53 -10.42 -5.85 -11.11
N LYS A 54 -10.89 -6.35 -12.25
CA LYS A 54 -12.25 -6.09 -12.71
C LYS A 54 -13.21 -7.06 -12.03
N THR A 55 -14.30 -6.53 -11.48
CA THR A 55 -15.41 -7.31 -10.91
C THR A 55 -16.67 -7.04 -11.73
N GLU A 56 -17.75 -7.77 -11.45
CA GLU A 56 -19.06 -7.48 -12.08
C GLU A 56 -19.58 -6.08 -11.70
N ASP A 57 -19.28 -5.66 -10.46
CA ASP A 57 -19.73 -4.38 -9.89
C ASP A 57 -18.79 -3.20 -10.18
N GLY A 58 -17.61 -3.42 -10.78
CA GLY A 58 -16.65 -2.36 -11.09
C GLY A 58 -15.20 -2.79 -11.07
N PHE A 59 -14.37 -2.07 -10.32
CA PHE A 59 -12.92 -2.28 -10.26
C PHE A 59 -12.37 -2.11 -8.85
N VAL A 60 -11.44 -3.00 -8.50
CA VAL A 60 -10.55 -2.83 -7.36
C VAL A 60 -9.19 -2.37 -7.88
N ILE A 61 -8.74 -1.20 -7.44
CA ILE A 61 -7.41 -0.68 -7.75
C ILE A 61 -6.56 -0.80 -6.49
N ILE A 62 -5.37 -1.39 -6.63
CA ILE A 62 -4.47 -1.68 -5.54
C ILE A 62 -3.09 -1.11 -5.89
N LEU A 63 -2.51 -0.34 -4.98
CA LEU A 63 -1.09 0.02 -5.03
C LEU A 63 -0.31 -0.89 -4.09
N VAL A 64 0.66 -1.61 -4.64
CA VAL A 64 1.54 -2.54 -3.92
C VAL A 64 3.00 -2.09 -4.01
N ASP A 65 3.84 -2.61 -3.14
CA ASP A 65 5.29 -2.50 -3.27
C ASP A 65 5.88 -3.59 -4.20
N GLU A 66 7.20 -3.57 -4.39
CA GLU A 66 7.94 -4.53 -5.23
C GLU A 66 7.76 -6.01 -4.83
N GLY A 67 7.39 -6.27 -3.57
CA GLY A 67 7.11 -7.60 -3.05
C GLY A 67 5.63 -7.97 -3.11
N GLY A 68 4.79 -7.13 -3.70
CA GLY A 68 3.34 -7.32 -3.76
C GLY A 68 2.61 -6.96 -2.46
N PHE A 69 3.27 -6.32 -1.48
CA PHE A 69 2.61 -5.90 -0.24
C PHE A 69 1.77 -4.65 -0.47
N THR A 70 0.48 -4.75 -0.15
CA THR A 70 -0.49 -3.67 -0.39
C THR A 70 -0.22 -2.45 0.48
N LYS A 71 -0.14 -1.27 -0.14
CA LYS A 71 0.04 0.03 0.50
C LYS A 71 -1.28 0.79 0.59
N ALA A 72 -2.01 0.85 -0.52
CA ALA A 72 -3.31 1.48 -0.60
C ALA A 72 -4.24 0.71 -1.54
N LYS A 73 -5.55 0.79 -1.30
CA LYS A 73 -6.56 0.20 -2.19
C LYS A 73 -7.80 1.08 -2.30
N GLN A 74 -8.50 0.92 -3.40
CA GLN A 74 -9.83 1.47 -3.65
C GLN A 74 -10.71 0.37 -4.24
N ASN A 75 -11.99 0.35 -3.86
CA ASN A 75 -12.99 -0.50 -4.47
C ASN A 75 -14.16 0.38 -4.91
N ARG A 76 -14.50 0.37 -6.20
CA ARG A 76 -15.70 0.99 -6.75
C ARG A 76 -16.47 0.01 -7.59
#